data_AF-D2CQH5-F1
#
_entry.id   AF-D2CQH5-F1
#
_cell.length_a   1.000
_cell.length_b   1.000
_cell.length_c   1.000
_cell.angle_alpha   90.00
_cell.angle_beta   90.00
_cell.angle_gamma   90.00
#
_symmetry.space_group_name_H-M   'P 1'
#
loop_
_entity.id
_entity.type
_entity.pdbx_description
1 polymer ?
#
loop_
_entity_poly.entity_id
_entity_poly.type
_entity_poly.pdbx_seq_one_letter_code
_entity_poly.pdbx_strand_id
1 'polypeptide(L)'
;STPAAIDRSLSVAGDMDIQVLIHTDTLNESGFVENTIAAFKGRTIHTFHTEGAGGGHAPDIIKVCGEANVIPSSTSPTRPYTVNTLEEAFDMVLVTHHLDRRIPEDVAFAESRIRKETIAAEDILQDLGAISIVSSDSQAMGRVGEVIIRTWQTAHKMKQQFGRLAEEKGENDNFRARRYISKY
;
A
#
# COMPACT_ATOMS: atom_id res chain seq x y z
N SER A 1 7.20 -22.67 -4.73
CA SER A 1 7.17 -22.19 -6.12
C SER A 1 6.50 -20.83 -6.13
N THR A 2 7.23 -19.72 -6.33
CA THR A 2 6.69 -18.39 -5.92
C THR A 2 7.38 -17.18 -6.62
N PRO A 3 8.72 -17.07 -6.78
CA PRO A 3 9.32 -16.11 -7.72
C PRO A 3 9.14 -16.47 -9.21
N ALA A 4 9.04 -17.77 -9.50
CA ALA A 4 8.79 -18.27 -10.86
C ALA A 4 7.41 -17.86 -11.38
N ALA A 5 6.42 -17.73 -10.50
CA ALA A 5 5.09 -17.25 -10.87
C ALA A 5 5.14 -15.77 -11.30
N ILE A 6 5.85 -14.93 -10.52
CA ILE A 6 6.10 -13.52 -10.86
C ILE A 6 6.78 -13.42 -12.23
N ASP A 7 7.87 -14.17 -12.43
CA ASP A 7 8.63 -14.12 -13.69
C ASP A 7 7.79 -14.54 -14.90
N ARG A 8 6.98 -15.60 -14.75
CA ARG A 8 6.13 -16.07 -15.85
C ARG A 8 5.00 -15.10 -16.14
N SER A 9 4.30 -14.60 -15.13
CA SER A 9 3.24 -13.61 -15.30
C SER A 9 3.74 -12.35 -15.99
N LEU A 10 4.89 -11.82 -15.57
CA LEU A 10 5.48 -10.62 -16.20
C LEU A 10 6.00 -10.88 -17.62
N SER A 11 6.44 -12.10 -17.93
CA SER A 11 6.82 -12.47 -19.30
C SER A 11 5.59 -12.45 -20.22
N VAL A 12 4.49 -13.09 -19.79
CA VAL A 12 3.23 -13.09 -20.53
C VAL A 12 2.67 -11.67 -20.67
N ALA A 13 2.78 -10.86 -19.61
CA ALA A 13 2.36 -9.46 -19.63
C ALA A 13 3.12 -8.64 -20.69
N GLY A 14 4.43 -8.87 -20.83
CA GLY A 14 5.23 -8.26 -21.88
C GLY A 14 4.82 -8.72 -23.29
N ASP A 15 4.50 -10.00 -23.46
CA ASP A 15 4.05 -10.54 -24.75
C ASP A 15 2.65 -10.05 -25.16
N MET A 16 1.81 -9.71 -24.18
CA MET A 16 0.39 -9.37 -24.39
C MET A 16 0.04 -7.89 -24.18
N ASP A 17 1.00 -7.06 -23.77
CA ASP A 17 0.80 -5.64 -23.42
C ASP A 17 -0.32 -5.41 -22.39
N ILE A 18 -0.26 -6.17 -21.28
CA ILE A 18 -1.21 -6.05 -20.17
C ILE A 18 -0.48 -5.75 -18.86
N GLN A 19 -1.16 -5.10 -17.91
CA GLN A 19 -0.61 -4.84 -16.58
C GLN A 19 -0.68 -6.07 -15.68
N VAL A 20 0.30 -6.21 -14.77
CA VAL A 20 0.26 -7.17 -13.66
C VAL A 20 0.14 -6.43 -12.35
N LEU A 21 -0.91 -6.77 -11.60
CA LEU A 21 -1.08 -6.34 -10.21
C LEU A 21 -0.57 -7.45 -9.29
N ILE A 22 0.13 -7.08 -8.22
CA ILE A 22 0.69 -8.04 -7.26
C ILE A 22 0.34 -7.72 -5.81
N HIS A 23 -0.04 -8.76 -5.08
CA HIS A 23 -0.01 -8.88 -3.63
C HIS A 23 1.14 -9.85 -3.29
N THR A 24 2.18 -9.37 -2.60
CA THR A 24 3.42 -10.15 -2.44
C THR A 24 3.36 -11.12 -1.26
N ASP A 25 4.40 -11.94 -1.12
CA ASP A 25 4.50 -13.01 -0.12
C ASP A 25 4.69 -12.46 1.31
N THR A 26 3.57 -12.25 2.02
CA THR A 26 3.59 -11.72 3.39
C THR A 26 4.43 -12.57 4.35
N LEU A 27 4.44 -13.88 4.14
CA LEU A 27 5.14 -14.84 5.00
C LEU A 27 6.64 -14.86 4.76
N ASN A 28 7.11 -14.21 3.69
CA ASN A 28 8.48 -14.34 3.20
C ASN A 28 8.88 -15.81 2.98
N GLU A 29 7.91 -16.68 2.64
CA GLU A 29 8.14 -18.13 2.50
C GLU A 29 9.18 -18.40 1.40
N SER A 30 9.14 -17.60 0.35
CA SER A 30 9.95 -17.78 -0.85
C SER A 30 11.12 -16.83 -1.01
N GLY A 31 11.34 -15.98 0.00
CA GLY A 31 12.32 -14.91 0.03
C GLY A 31 11.74 -13.63 0.60
N PHE A 32 12.60 -12.67 0.88
CA PHE A 32 12.21 -11.33 1.34
C PHE A 32 11.89 -10.42 0.15
N VAL A 33 11.49 -9.18 0.44
CA VAL A 33 11.06 -8.21 -0.60
C VAL A 33 12.10 -8.02 -1.71
N GLU A 34 13.39 -8.10 -1.38
CA GLU A 34 14.50 -7.97 -2.32
C GLU A 34 14.51 -9.11 -3.36
N ASN A 35 14.13 -10.32 -2.94
CA ASN A 35 14.00 -11.45 -3.85
C ASN A 35 12.84 -11.26 -4.83
N THR A 36 11.72 -10.70 -4.35
CA THR A 36 10.57 -10.35 -5.18
C THR A 36 10.89 -9.22 -6.15
N ILE A 37 11.59 -8.16 -5.70
CA ILE A 37 12.08 -7.07 -6.55
C ILE A 37 13.01 -7.63 -7.64
N ALA A 38 13.95 -8.51 -7.28
CA ALA A 38 14.81 -9.17 -8.25
C ALA A 38 14.02 -10.01 -9.27
N ALA A 39 12.93 -10.66 -8.85
CA ALA A 39 12.04 -11.41 -9.76
C ALA A 39 11.28 -10.50 -10.74
N PHE A 40 11.07 -9.21 -10.43
CA PHE A 40 10.51 -8.26 -11.38
C PHE A 40 11.42 -8.05 -12.60
N LYS A 41 12.75 -8.16 -12.43
CA LYS A 41 13.77 -7.94 -13.48
C LYS A 41 13.60 -6.58 -14.19
N GLY A 42 13.21 -5.55 -13.44
CA GLY A 42 12.97 -4.19 -13.96
C GLY A 42 11.74 -4.04 -14.86
N ARG A 43 10.89 -5.07 -15.00
CA ARG A 43 9.64 -4.99 -15.78
C ARG A 43 8.57 -4.21 -15.02
N THR A 44 7.71 -3.50 -15.74
CA THR A 44 6.61 -2.73 -15.14
C THR A 44 5.67 -3.63 -14.35
N ILE A 45 5.34 -3.21 -13.13
CA ILE A 45 4.41 -3.93 -12.26
C ILE A 45 3.66 -2.95 -11.36
N HIS A 46 2.40 -3.25 -11.05
CA HIS A 46 1.59 -2.48 -10.11
C HIS A 46 1.54 -3.21 -8.77
N THR A 47 2.10 -2.61 -7.72
CA THR A 47 2.00 -3.16 -6.36
C THR A 47 0.72 -2.69 -5.66
N PHE A 48 -0.11 -3.66 -5.28
CA PHE A 48 -1.34 -3.38 -4.55
C PHE A 48 -1.04 -3.11 -3.07
N HIS A 49 -1.88 -2.31 -2.39
CA HIS A 49 -1.77 -1.92 -0.97
C HIS A 49 -0.31 -1.87 -0.45
N THR A 50 0.50 -1.03 -1.11
CA THR A 50 1.98 -1.04 -1.06
C THR A 50 2.54 -0.80 0.34
N GLU A 51 1.78 -0.20 1.24
CA GLU A 51 2.14 -0.06 2.66
C GLU A 51 2.26 -1.41 3.38
N GLY A 52 1.40 -2.38 3.02
CA GLY A 52 1.51 -3.77 3.46
C GLY A 52 0.44 -4.25 4.46
N ALA A 53 -0.40 -3.38 5.05
CA ALA A 53 -1.50 -3.84 5.92
C ALA A 53 -2.51 -4.71 5.14
N GLY A 54 -2.86 -4.30 3.92
CA GLY A 54 -3.66 -5.09 2.97
C GLY A 54 -2.95 -6.39 2.52
N GLY A 55 -1.63 -6.47 2.73
CA GLY A 55 -0.78 -7.64 2.57
C GLY A 55 0.45 -7.37 1.71
N GLY A 56 1.46 -8.23 1.86
CA GLY A 56 2.77 -8.06 1.25
C GLY A 56 3.88 -8.35 2.25
N HIS A 57 5.12 -8.44 1.76
CA HIS A 57 6.31 -8.80 2.56
C HIS A 57 6.34 -8.03 3.89
N ALA A 58 6.28 -8.77 5.00
CA ALA A 58 6.37 -8.19 6.32
C ALA A 58 7.85 -8.04 6.75
N PRO A 59 8.30 -6.87 7.23
CA PRO A 59 7.54 -5.64 7.46
C PRO A 59 7.67 -4.58 6.34
N ASP A 60 8.36 -4.89 5.24
CA ASP A 60 9.08 -3.89 4.45
C ASP A 60 8.70 -3.84 2.96
N ILE A 61 7.55 -4.39 2.57
CA ILE A 61 7.00 -4.25 1.20
C ILE A 61 6.96 -2.79 0.73
N ILE A 62 6.78 -1.82 1.63
CA ILE A 62 6.74 -0.39 1.31
C ILE A 62 8.00 0.13 0.60
N LYS A 63 9.14 -0.59 0.71
CA LYS A 63 10.39 -0.30 -0.03
C LYS A 63 10.17 -0.19 -1.55
N VAL A 64 9.21 -0.92 -2.11
CA VAL A 64 8.94 -0.91 -3.56
C VAL A 64 8.50 0.45 -4.10
N CYS A 65 8.12 1.41 -3.24
CA CYS A 65 7.91 2.81 -3.66
C CYS A 65 9.18 3.46 -4.22
N GLY A 66 10.37 2.92 -3.92
CA GLY A 66 11.65 3.41 -4.44
C GLY A 66 12.06 2.81 -5.79
N GLU A 67 11.31 1.84 -6.31
CA GLU A 67 11.65 1.12 -7.54
C GLU A 67 11.05 1.80 -8.77
N ALA A 68 11.89 2.14 -9.75
CA ALA A 68 11.48 2.94 -10.92
C ALA A 68 10.47 2.23 -11.84
N ASN A 69 10.44 0.90 -11.82
CA ASN A 69 9.51 0.08 -12.62
C ASN A 69 8.21 -0.25 -11.88
N VAL A 70 8.03 0.23 -10.64
CA VAL A 70 6.85 -0.07 -9.82
C VAL A 70 5.85 1.07 -9.91
N ILE A 71 4.58 0.72 -10.07
CA ILE A 71 3.43 1.63 -9.95
C ILE A 71 2.75 1.35 -8.60
N PRO A 72 3.09 2.09 -7.53
CA PRO A 72 2.59 1.79 -6.19
C PRO A 72 1.19 2.37 -5.94
N SER A 73 0.36 1.58 -5.27
CA SER A 73 -0.98 1.99 -4.85
C SER A 73 -1.28 1.69 -3.39
N SER A 74 -2.10 2.52 -2.77
CA SER A 74 -2.72 2.29 -1.46
C SER A 74 -4.15 1.77 -1.60
N THR A 75 -4.66 1.14 -0.55
CA THR A 75 -6.08 0.81 -0.40
C THR A 75 -6.74 1.66 0.68
N SER A 76 -8.07 1.72 0.68
CA SER A 76 -8.80 2.75 1.42
C SER A 76 -8.68 2.71 2.96
N PRO A 77 -8.61 1.58 3.69
CA PRO A 77 -8.80 1.64 5.15
C PRO A 77 -7.67 2.25 5.97
N THR A 78 -6.44 2.23 5.46
CA THR A 78 -5.29 2.87 6.12
C THR A 78 -5.23 4.37 5.87
N ARG A 79 -6.18 4.91 5.09
CA ARG A 79 -6.16 6.28 4.58
C ARG A 79 -7.20 7.17 5.31
N PRO A 80 -6.77 8.25 5.97
CA PRO A 80 -5.45 8.44 6.56
C PRO A 80 -5.25 7.60 7.83
N TYR A 81 -4.05 7.62 8.38
CA TYR A 81 -3.81 7.09 9.72
C TYR A 81 -4.58 7.91 10.79
N THR A 82 -5.42 7.24 11.58
CA THR A 82 -6.22 7.82 12.66
C THR A 82 -6.06 7.04 13.97
N VAL A 83 -6.66 7.54 15.05
CA VAL A 83 -6.58 6.92 16.39
C VAL A 83 -7.11 5.47 16.43
N ASN A 84 -8.10 5.13 15.60
CA ASN A 84 -8.71 3.80 15.59
C ASN A 84 -8.13 2.87 14.51
N THR A 85 -7.25 3.37 13.65
CA THR A 85 -6.79 2.62 12.46
C THR A 85 -6.07 1.31 12.85
N LEU A 86 -5.25 1.33 13.90
CA LEU A 86 -4.49 0.15 14.31
C LEU A 86 -5.38 -0.95 14.89
N GLU A 87 -6.26 -0.58 15.83
CA GLU A 87 -7.15 -1.54 16.48
C GLU A 87 -8.14 -2.15 15.47
N GLU A 88 -8.71 -1.32 14.58
CA GLU A 88 -9.57 -1.81 13.50
C GLU A 88 -8.82 -2.76 12.57
N ALA A 89 -7.63 -2.38 12.09
CA ALA A 89 -6.89 -3.20 11.13
C ALA A 89 -6.40 -4.52 11.75
N PHE A 90 -5.97 -4.49 13.01
CA PHE A 90 -5.53 -5.68 13.74
C PHE A 90 -6.67 -6.69 13.91
N ASP A 91 -7.85 -6.23 14.37
CA ASP A 91 -9.01 -7.10 14.52
C ASP A 91 -9.53 -7.62 13.16
N MET A 92 -9.52 -6.76 12.13
CA MET A 92 -9.89 -7.14 10.77
C MET A 92 -9.00 -8.27 10.22
N VAL A 93 -7.68 -8.22 10.46
CA VAL A 93 -6.76 -9.28 10.04
C VAL A 93 -7.04 -10.58 10.77
N LEU A 94 -7.24 -10.52 12.10
CA LEU A 94 -7.59 -11.69 12.91
C LEU A 94 -8.83 -12.40 12.38
N VAL A 95 -9.91 -11.63 12.15
CA VAL A 95 -11.18 -12.17 11.64
C VAL A 95 -11.02 -12.72 10.22
N THR A 96 -10.38 -11.98 9.32
CA THR A 96 -10.24 -12.37 7.90
C THR A 96 -9.43 -13.65 7.74
N HIS A 97 -8.42 -13.86 8.59
CA HIS A 97 -7.51 -15.00 8.53
C HIS A 97 -7.86 -16.10 9.55
N HIS A 98 -9.00 -15.97 10.25
CA HIS A 98 -9.48 -16.93 11.25
C HIS A 98 -8.43 -17.23 12.35
N LEU A 99 -7.69 -16.20 12.74
CA LEU A 99 -6.62 -16.27 13.73
C LEU A 99 -7.18 -16.18 15.15
N ASP A 100 -6.52 -16.84 16.09
CA ASP A 100 -6.90 -16.87 17.49
C ASP A 100 -5.98 -15.99 18.34
N ARG A 101 -6.55 -15.01 19.04
CA ARG A 101 -5.81 -14.13 19.97
C ARG A 101 -5.10 -14.90 21.11
N ARG A 102 -5.45 -16.16 21.34
CA ARG A 102 -4.84 -17.03 22.34
C ARG A 102 -3.60 -17.77 21.82
N ILE A 103 -3.37 -17.78 20.51
CA ILE A 103 -2.22 -18.42 19.88
C ILE A 103 -1.14 -17.34 19.64
N PRO A 104 0.05 -17.45 20.26
CA PRO A 104 1.10 -16.44 20.12
C PRO A 104 1.57 -16.22 18.69
N GLU A 105 1.63 -17.27 17.87
CA GLU A 105 2.06 -17.22 16.47
C GLU A 105 1.07 -16.45 15.60
N ASP A 106 -0.23 -16.61 15.86
CA ASP A 106 -1.31 -15.90 15.18
C ASP A 106 -1.26 -14.40 15.48
N VAL A 107 -1.04 -14.06 16.75
CA VAL A 107 -0.83 -12.67 17.19
C VAL A 107 0.44 -12.10 16.55
N ALA A 108 1.55 -12.83 16.57
CA ALA A 108 2.81 -12.40 15.97
C ALA A 108 2.67 -12.15 14.47
N PHE A 109 1.93 -13.00 13.74
CA PHE A 109 1.62 -12.76 12.33
C PHE A 109 0.82 -11.47 12.14
N ALA A 110 -0.26 -11.27 12.91
CA ALA A 110 -1.09 -10.07 12.80
C ALA A 110 -0.31 -8.78 13.14
N GLU A 111 0.51 -8.80 14.19
CA GLU A 111 1.38 -7.68 14.59
C GLU A 111 2.49 -7.42 13.56
N SER A 112 3.02 -8.47 12.94
CA SER A 112 4.02 -8.31 11.87
C SER A 112 3.45 -7.60 10.65
N ARG A 113 2.13 -7.71 10.40
CA ARG A 113 1.43 -7.14 9.24
C ARG A 113 0.83 -5.76 9.51
N ILE A 114 0.23 -5.54 10.67
CA ILE A 114 -0.42 -4.27 11.04
C ILE A 114 0.55 -3.42 11.86
N ARG A 115 1.18 -2.45 11.20
CA ARG A 115 2.28 -1.66 11.79
C ARG A 115 1.94 -0.18 11.76
N LYS A 116 2.11 0.48 12.91
CA LYS A 116 1.89 1.92 13.04
C LYS A 116 2.82 2.73 12.16
N GLU A 117 4.07 2.29 12.09
CA GLU A 117 5.18 2.97 11.46
C GLU A 117 4.94 3.06 9.95
N THR A 118 4.58 1.96 9.30
CA THR A 118 4.36 1.93 7.85
C THR A 118 3.03 2.58 7.46
N ILE A 119 1.95 2.40 8.25
CA ILE A 119 0.68 3.10 8.02
C ILE A 119 0.84 4.63 8.15
N ALA A 120 1.64 5.10 9.12
CA ALA A 120 1.95 6.52 9.25
C ALA A 120 2.87 7.02 8.12
N ALA A 121 3.85 6.21 7.69
CA ALA A 121 4.73 6.56 6.57
C ALA A 121 3.96 6.67 5.25
N GLU A 122 2.96 5.82 5.03
CA GLU A 122 2.12 5.85 3.84
C GLU A 122 1.42 7.20 3.64
N ASP A 123 0.99 7.87 4.71
CA ASP A 123 0.41 9.22 4.63
C ASP A 123 1.40 10.23 4.03
N ILE A 124 2.65 10.17 4.49
CA ILE A 124 3.72 11.07 4.02
C ILE A 124 4.11 10.72 2.58
N LEU A 125 4.26 9.43 2.25
CA LEU A 125 4.60 8.98 0.90
C LEU A 125 3.50 9.34 -0.12
N GLN A 126 2.23 9.36 0.30
CA GLN A 126 1.13 9.88 -0.51
C GLN A 126 1.27 11.39 -0.78
N ASP A 127 1.60 12.20 0.24
CA ASP A 127 1.76 13.66 0.10
C ASP A 127 3.00 14.03 -0.72
N LEU A 128 4.09 13.26 -0.61
CA LEU A 128 5.29 13.38 -1.43
C LEU A 128 5.07 12.95 -2.89
N GLY A 129 4.05 12.14 -3.15
CA GLY A 129 3.80 11.57 -4.48
C GLY A 129 4.59 10.29 -4.79
N ALA A 130 5.20 9.67 -3.78
CA ALA A 130 5.90 8.39 -3.90
C ALA A 130 4.93 7.20 -4.01
N ILE A 131 3.70 7.34 -3.52
CA ILE A 131 2.59 6.44 -3.85
C ILE A 131 1.67 7.14 -4.85
N SER A 132 1.36 6.46 -5.95
CA SER A 132 0.77 7.10 -7.13
C SER A 132 -0.74 6.91 -7.25
N ILE A 133 -1.31 5.89 -6.61
CA ILE A 133 -2.72 5.51 -6.76
C ILE A 133 -3.38 5.28 -5.39
N VAL A 134 -4.67 5.60 -5.27
CA VAL A 134 -5.54 5.17 -4.16
C VAL A 134 -6.68 4.33 -4.75
N SER A 135 -6.92 3.18 -4.14
CA SER A 135 -7.92 2.20 -4.58
C SER A 135 -8.76 1.71 -3.40
N SER A 136 -9.80 0.90 -3.67
CA SER A 136 -10.73 0.47 -2.62
C SER A 136 -10.22 -0.72 -1.81
N ASP A 137 -9.97 -1.83 -2.49
CA ASP A 137 -9.96 -3.22 -1.98
C ASP A 137 -11.35 -3.72 -1.56
N SER A 138 -12.34 -3.51 -2.43
CA SER A 138 -13.76 -3.61 -2.10
C SER A 138 -14.15 -4.92 -1.42
N GLN A 139 -14.60 -4.83 -0.16
CA GLN A 139 -15.03 -5.95 0.68
C GLN A 139 -13.94 -6.99 1.01
N ALA A 140 -12.68 -6.70 0.66
CA ALA A 140 -11.54 -7.58 0.88
C ALA A 140 -10.43 -6.81 1.63
N MET A 141 -10.77 -6.24 2.79
CA MET A 141 -9.97 -5.22 3.50
C MET A 141 -10.08 -3.80 2.91
N GLY A 142 -11.25 -3.44 2.38
CA GLY A 142 -11.44 -2.13 1.77
C GLY A 142 -12.89 -1.74 1.50
N ARG A 143 -13.09 -0.44 1.25
CA ARG A 143 -14.42 0.18 1.18
C ARG A 143 -14.63 0.86 -0.18
N VAL A 144 -15.48 0.25 -1.02
CA VAL A 144 -15.67 0.67 -2.42
C VAL A 144 -16.15 2.12 -2.57
N GLY A 145 -17.03 2.57 -1.66
CA GLY A 145 -17.58 3.93 -1.69
C GLY A 145 -16.66 5.00 -1.11
N GLU A 146 -15.47 4.64 -0.62
CA GLU A 146 -14.65 5.57 0.17
C GLU A 146 -13.34 6.02 -0.50
N VAL A 147 -13.03 5.55 -1.72
CA VAL A 147 -11.77 5.91 -2.42
C VAL A 147 -11.55 7.42 -2.50
N ILE A 148 -12.57 8.15 -2.97
CA ILE A 148 -12.51 9.61 -3.16
C ILE A 148 -12.38 10.31 -1.81
N ILE A 149 -13.26 10.01 -0.85
CA ILE A 149 -13.27 10.70 0.45
C ILE A 149 -11.99 10.42 1.26
N ARG A 150 -11.45 9.19 1.24
CA ARG A 150 -10.19 8.86 1.92
C ARG A 150 -8.99 9.56 1.31
N THR A 151 -8.99 9.74 0.00
CA THR A 151 -7.95 10.51 -0.70
C THR A 151 -7.92 11.96 -0.20
N TRP A 152 -9.07 12.62 -0.12
CA TRP A 152 -9.15 14.01 0.37
C TRP A 152 -8.93 14.15 1.87
N GLN A 153 -9.38 13.18 2.68
CA GLN A 153 -9.08 13.15 4.12
C GLN A 153 -7.57 13.04 4.37
N THR A 154 -6.86 12.26 3.55
CA THR A 154 -5.40 12.19 3.59
C THR A 154 -4.77 13.54 3.26
N ALA A 155 -5.16 14.17 2.15
CA ALA A 155 -4.65 15.49 1.76
C ALA A 155 -4.89 16.54 2.87
N HIS A 156 -6.08 16.52 3.46
CA HIS A 156 -6.46 17.39 4.57
C HIS A 156 -5.55 17.19 5.80
N LYS A 157 -5.37 15.94 6.24
CA LYS A 157 -4.50 15.62 7.37
C LYS A 157 -3.06 16.06 7.12
N MET A 158 -2.52 15.80 5.93
CA MET A 158 -1.15 16.16 5.58
C MET A 158 -0.96 17.68 5.55
N LYS A 159 -1.94 18.43 5.04
CA LYS A 159 -1.95 19.90 5.19
C LYS A 159 -1.93 20.34 6.65
N GLN A 160 -2.74 19.74 7.51
CA GLN A 160 -2.79 20.13 8.92
C GLN A 160 -1.48 19.85 9.68
N GLN A 161 -0.80 18.74 9.36
CA GLN A 161 0.40 18.32 10.08
C GLN A 161 1.70 18.90 9.52
N PHE A 162 1.82 18.97 8.19
CA PHE A 162 3.06 19.36 7.50
C PHE A 162 2.95 20.69 6.76
N GLY A 163 1.77 21.31 6.78
CA GLY A 163 1.56 22.61 6.15
C GLY A 163 1.55 22.53 4.63
N ARG A 164 2.14 23.54 4.00
CA ARG A 164 2.11 23.77 2.55
C ARG A 164 3.21 22.97 1.85
N LEU A 165 2.89 22.38 0.69
CA LEU A 165 3.89 21.75 -0.18
C LEU A 165 4.85 22.77 -0.77
N ALA A 166 6.10 22.36 -1.02
CA ALA A 166 7.16 23.23 -1.54
C ALA A 166 6.86 23.73 -2.97
N GLU A 167 6.15 22.93 -3.76
CA GLU A 167 5.81 23.20 -5.16
C GLU A 167 4.61 24.16 -5.31
N GLU A 168 3.94 24.51 -4.22
CA GLU A 168 2.69 25.28 -4.24
C GLU A 168 2.93 26.76 -4.56
N LYS A 169 2.10 27.37 -5.42
CA LYS A 169 2.23 28.78 -5.85
C LYS A 169 0.96 29.59 -5.55
N GLY A 170 1.10 30.75 -4.88
CA GLY A 170 -0.02 31.62 -4.46
C GLY A 170 -0.77 31.12 -3.22
N GLU A 171 -1.78 31.83 -2.72
CA GLU A 171 -2.48 31.48 -1.47
C GLU A 171 -3.58 30.42 -1.67
N ASN A 172 -3.17 29.19 -2.02
CA ASN A 172 -4.07 28.07 -2.30
C ASN A 172 -3.35 26.72 -2.04
N ASP A 173 -4.04 25.62 -2.26
CA ASP A 173 -3.52 24.24 -2.19
C ASP A 173 -3.64 23.52 -3.55
N ASN A 174 -3.56 24.26 -4.67
CA ASN A 174 -3.86 23.73 -6.00
C ASN A 174 -2.89 22.63 -6.44
N PHE A 175 -1.62 22.71 -6.07
CA PHE A 175 -0.65 21.66 -6.37
C PHE A 175 -0.97 20.39 -5.58
N ARG A 176 -1.25 20.49 -4.27
CA ARG A 176 -1.70 19.35 -3.47
C ARG A 176 -2.99 18.76 -4.04
N ALA A 177 -3.99 19.59 -4.34
CA ALA A 177 -5.26 19.13 -4.88
C ALA A 177 -5.09 18.37 -6.21
N ARG A 178 -4.24 18.87 -7.11
CA ARG A 178 -3.91 18.17 -8.37
C ARG A 178 -3.14 16.86 -8.13
N ARG A 179 -2.19 16.84 -7.20
CA ARG A 179 -1.45 15.60 -6.83
C ARG A 179 -2.39 14.54 -6.27
N TYR A 180 -3.40 14.92 -5.49
CA TYR A 180 -4.32 13.97 -4.86
C TYR A 180 -5.46 13.53 -5.79
N ILE A 181 -6.03 14.43 -6.59
CA ILE A 181 -7.07 14.04 -7.56
C ILE A 181 -6.53 13.12 -8.65
N SER A 182 -5.23 13.18 -8.98
CA SER A 182 -4.63 12.28 -9.98
C SER A 182 -4.45 10.84 -9.49
N LYS A 183 -4.77 10.54 -8.22
CA LYS A 183 -4.56 9.21 -7.62
C LYS A 183 -5.77 8.29 -7.80
N TYR A 184 -6.91 8.78 -8.30
CA TYR A 184 -8.14 8.03 -8.56
C TYR A 184 -8.89 8.63 -9.76
#